data_AF-A0A936A8A9-F1
#
_entry.id   AF-A0A936A8A9-F1
#
_cell.length_a   1.000
_cell.length_b   1.000
_cell.length_c   1.000
_cell.angle_alpha   90.00
_cell.angle_beta   90.00
_cell.angle_gamma   90.00
#
_symmetry.space_group_name_H-M   'P 1'
#
loop_
_entity.id
_entity.type
_entity.pdbx_description
1 polymer ?
#
loop_
_entity_poly.entity_id
_entity_poly.type
_entity_poly.pdbx_seq_one_letter_code
_entity_poly.pdbx_strand_id
1 'polypeptide(L)' 'MRGRQTYAALQKLDVPELIAESREDYVARAIRLGRDVAARSALVKRLESARNIIENDVDARRDVIHFFRNPRASA' A
#
# COMPACT_ATOMS: atom_id res chain seq x y z
N MET A 1 7.52 -11.20 -7.67
CA MET A 1 6.72 -9.99 -7.35
C MET A 1 5.35 -10.26 -6.73
N ARG A 2 4.83 -11.50 -6.65
CA ARG A 2 3.49 -11.75 -6.07
C ARG A 2 3.45 -11.32 -4.59
N GLY A 3 2.47 -10.51 -4.19
CA GLY A 3 2.24 -10.02 -2.82
C GLY A 3 3.02 -8.77 -2.39
N ARG A 4 4.28 -8.60 -2.84
CA ARG A 4 5.15 -7.48 -2.40
C ARG A 4 4.71 -6.10 -2.93
N GLN A 5 4.03 -6.07 -4.08
CA GLN A 5 3.48 -4.82 -4.64
C GLN A 5 2.36 -4.26 -3.76
N THR A 6 1.43 -5.12 -3.36
CA THR A 6 0.34 -4.74 -2.46
C THR A 6 0.89 -4.34 -1.08
N TYR A 7 1.87 -5.07 -0.55
CA TYR A 7 2.55 -4.71 0.70
C TYR A 7 3.12 -3.28 0.64
N ALA A 8 3.89 -2.95 -0.40
CA ALA A 8 4.49 -1.62 -0.55
C ALA A 8 3.42 -0.52 -0.70
N ALA A 9 2.35 -0.79 -1.42
CA ALA A 9 1.22 0.14 -1.55
C ALA A 9 0.53 0.40 -0.21
N LEU A 10 0.27 -0.65 0.58
CA LEU A 10 -0.35 -0.52 1.91
C LEU A 10 0.55 0.24 2.90
N GLN A 11 1.86 0.05 2.82
CA GLN A 11 2.83 0.85 3.59
C GLN A 11 2.79 2.32 3.19
N LYS A 12 2.81 2.62 1.88
CA LYS A 12 2.76 4.01 1.38
C LYS A 12 1.45 4.72 1.70
N LEU A 13 0.35 3.97 1.79
CA LEU A 13 -0.97 4.48 2.19
C LEU A 13 -1.17 4.56 3.72
N ASP A 14 -0.15 4.24 4.52
CA ASP A 14 -0.19 4.26 5.99
C ASP A 14 -1.34 3.40 6.58
N VAL A 15 -1.54 2.22 6.00
CA VAL A 15 -2.54 1.21 6.44
C VAL A 15 -1.88 -0.12 6.79
N PRO A 16 -0.86 -0.17 7.68
CA PRO A 16 -0.17 -1.40 8.04
C PRO A 16 -1.09 -2.43 8.72
N GLU A 17 -2.23 -1.99 9.28
CA GLU A 17 -3.23 -2.88 9.87
C GLU A 17 -3.90 -3.84 8.87
N LEU A 18 -3.70 -3.63 7.57
CA LEU A 18 -4.16 -4.52 6.49
C LEU A 18 -3.11 -5.54 6.04
N ILE A 19 -1.89 -5.44 6.56
CA ILE A 19 -0.81 -6.35 6.25
C ILE A 19 -0.86 -7.53 7.23
N ALA A 20 -1.05 -8.72 6.68
CA ALA A 20 -1.07 -9.95 7.46
C ALA A 20 0.31 -10.62 7.48
N GLU A 21 0.67 -11.23 8.60
CA GLU A 21 1.96 -11.92 8.78
C GLU A 21 1.87 -13.43 8.54
N SER A 22 0.65 -13.98 8.57
CA SER A 22 0.35 -15.38 8.28
C SER A 22 -1.00 -15.52 7.57
N ARG A 23 -1.31 -16.74 7.15
CA ARG A 23 -2.62 -17.05 6.55
C ARG A 23 -3.74 -16.91 7.57
N GLU A 24 -3.50 -17.35 8.80
CA GLU A 24 -4.44 -17.30 9.91
C GLU A 24 -4.72 -15.83 10.28
N ASP A 25 -3.68 -15.01 10.33
CA ASP A 25 -3.80 -13.57 10.57
C ASP A 25 -4.60 -12.87 9.46
N TYR A 26 -4.36 -13.23 8.18
CA TYR A 26 -5.13 -12.71 7.06
C TYR A 26 -6.63 -12.97 7.22
N VAL A 27 -7.01 -14.20 7.56
CA VAL A 27 -8.42 -14.57 7.77
C VAL A 27 -9.01 -13.82 8.97
N ALA A 28 -8.28 -13.75 10.09
CA ALA A 28 -8.73 -13.04 11.29
C ALA A 28 -9.00 -11.55 11.00
N ARG A 29 -8.10 -10.89 10.26
CA ARG A 29 -8.27 -9.49 9.84
C ARG A 29 -9.45 -9.31 8.89
N ALA A 30 -9.60 -10.19 7.91
CA ALA A 30 -10.73 -10.15 6.97
C ALA A 30 -12.08 -10.27 7.71
N ILE A 31 -12.17 -11.20 8.67
CA ILE A 31 -13.37 -11.36 9.50
C ILE A 31 -13.61 -10.11 10.35
N ARG A 32 -12.58 -9.55 11.00
CA ARG A 32 -12.69 -8.33 11.80
C ARG A 32 -13.22 -7.17 10.95
N LEU A 33 -12.67 -6.96 9.76
CA LEU A 33 -13.08 -5.90 8.84
C LEU A 33 -14.50 -6.10 8.30
N GLY A 34 -14.93 -7.35 8.11
CA GLY A 34 -16.29 -7.69 7.71
C GLY A 34 -17.33 -7.38 8.80
N ARG A 35 -16.97 -7.64 10.06
CA ARG A 35 -17.86 -7.47 11.23
C ARG A 35 -17.95 -6.02 11.71
N ASP A 36 -16.84 -5.29 11.73
CA ASP A 36 -16.81 -3.91 12.21
C ASP A 36 -17.07 -2.92 11.07
N VAL A 37 -18.35 -2.63 10.84
CA VAL A 37 -18.79 -1.71 9.79
C VAL A 37 -18.30 -0.29 10.03
N ALA A 38 -18.23 0.15 11.30
CA ALA A 38 -17.80 1.50 11.64
C ALA A 38 -16.31 1.69 11.36
N ALA A 39 -15.46 0.76 11.83
CA ALA A 39 -14.03 0.77 11.54
C ALA A 39 -13.75 0.66 10.04
N ARG A 40 -14.47 -0.21 9.32
CA ARG A 40 -14.35 -0.32 7.87
C ARG A 40 -14.71 0.98 7.16
N SER A 41 -15.77 1.66 7.59
CA SER A 41 -16.20 2.93 6.99
C SER A 41 -15.19 4.06 7.24
N ALA A 42 -14.59 4.11 8.43
CA ALA A 42 -13.51 5.04 8.74
C ALA A 42 -12.26 4.79 7.89
N LEU A 43 -11.88 3.51 7.73
CA LEU A 43 -10.77 3.11 6.87
C LEU A 43 -11.00 3.48 5.41
N VAL A 44 -12.21 3.26 4.86
CA VAL A 44 -12.55 3.65 3.48
C VAL A 44 -12.37 5.15 3.29
N LYS A 45 -12.90 5.98 4.20
CA LYS A 45 -12.72 7.45 4.13
C LYS A 45 -11.25 7.86 4.16
N ARG A 46 -10.42 7.17 4.96
CA ARG A 46 -8.98 7.41 5.05
C ARG A 46 -8.27 7.05 3.74
N LEU A 47 -8.66 5.95 3.10
CA LEU A 47 -8.12 5.54 1.80
C LEU A 47 -8.54 6.49 0.66
N GLU A 48 -9.78 6.96 0.67
CA GLU A 48 -10.28 7.93 -0.31
C GLU A 48 -9.52 9.26 -0.22
N SER A 49 -9.24 9.76 0.99
CA SER A 49 -8.44 10.97 1.16
C SER A 49 -6.97 10.79 0.79
N ALA A 50 -6.44 9.56 0.92
CA ALA A 50 -5.07 9.20 0.57
C ALA A 50 -4.85 8.83 -0.91
N ARG A 51 -5.91 8.80 -1.74
CA ARG A 51 -5.86 8.33 -3.13
C ARG A 51 -4.72 8.95 -3.96
N ASN A 52 -4.49 10.26 -3.79
CA ASN A 52 -3.49 11.00 -4.54
C ASN A 52 -2.04 10.59 -4.22
N ILE A 53 -1.79 9.91 -3.10
CA ILE A 53 -0.43 9.51 -2.68
C ILE A 53 0.18 8.50 -3.67
N ILE A 54 -0.62 7.59 -4.21
CA ILE A 54 -0.17 6.61 -5.21
C ILE A 54 -0.22 7.23 -6.62
N GLU A 55 -1.34 7.88 -6.97
CA GLU A 55 -1.55 8.39 -8.34
C GLU A 55 -0.55 9.48 -8.73
N ASN A 56 -0.13 10.31 -7.76
CA ASN A 56 0.73 11.47 -8.00
C ASN A 56 2.11 11.36 -7.35
N ASP A 57 2.60 10.13 -7.15
CA ASP A 57 3.91 9.84 -6.56
C ASP A 57 5.07 10.48 -7.35
N VAL A 58 5.52 11.65 -6.90
CA VAL A 58 6.60 12.41 -7.53
C VAL A 58 7.93 11.69 -7.40
N ASP A 59 8.15 10.98 -6.30
CA ASP A 59 9.42 10.32 -6.03
C ASP A 59 9.57 9.08 -6.92
N ALA A 60 8.52 8.28 -7.09
CA ALA A 60 8.53 7.20 -8.07
C ALA A 60 8.81 7.70 -9.50
N ARG A 61 8.24 8.85 -9.89
CA ARG A 61 8.55 9.47 -11.20
C ARG A 61 10.01 9.89 -11.30
N ARG A 62 10.56 10.50 -10.25
CA ARG A 62 11.98 10.91 -10.19
C ARG A 62 12.91 9.71 -10.27
N ASP A 63 12.61 8.62 -9.57
CA ASP A 63 13.41 7.41 -9.56
C ASP A 63 13.48 6.78 -10.95
N VAL A 64 12.34 6.71 -11.64
CA VAL A 64 12.28 6.22 -13.03
C VAL A 64 13.11 7.12 -13.94
N ILE A 65 12.97 8.45 -13.84
CA ILE A 65 13.78 9.39 -14.63
C ILE A 65 15.27 9.22 -14.34
N HIS A 66 15.65 9.07 -13.07
CA HIS A 66 17.03 8.88 -12.66
C HIS A 66 17.61 7.57 -13.23
N PHE A 67 16.88 6.47 -13.12
CA PHE A 67 17.24 5.17 -13.67
C PHE A 67 17.57 5.26 -15.17
N PHE A 68 16.72 5.92 -15.95
CA PHE A 68 16.95 6.08 -17.39
C PHE A 68 18.08 7.06 -17.73
N ARG A 69 18.33 8.08 -16.89
CA ARG A 69 19.43 9.03 -17.09
C ARG A 69 20.80 8.48 -16.73
N ASN A 70 20.87 7.56 -15.76
CA ASN A 70 22.12 6.98 -15.25
C ASN A 70 22.09 5.43 -15.24
N PRO A 71 21.99 4.78 -16.41
CA PRO A 71 21.79 3.33 -16.48
C PRO A 71 22.97 2.50 -15.94
N ARG A 72 24.15 3.10 -15.74
CA ARG A 72 25.37 2.42 -15.24
C ARG A 72 25.62 2.57 -13.73
N ALA A 73 24.80 3.35 -13.02
CA ALA A 73 24.95 3.55 -11.57
C ALA A 73 24.14 2.55 -10.73
N SER A 74 23.40 1.63 -11.37
CA SER A 74 22.48 0.69 -10.72
C SER A 74 22.86 -0.79 -10.92
N ALA A 75 24.13 -1.08 -11.25
CA ALA A 75 24.68 -2.43 -11.33
C ALA A 75 25.57 -2.74 -10.12
#